data_AF-A0A370XDF8-F1
#
_entry.id   AF-A0A370XDF8-F1
#
_cell.length_a   1.000
_cell.length_b   1.000
_cell.length_c   1.000
_cell.angle_alpha   90.00
_cell.angle_beta   90.00
_cell.angle_gamma   90.00
#
_symmetry.space_group_name_H-M   'P 1'
#
loop_
_entity.id
_entity.type
_entity.pdbx_description
1 polymer ?
#
loop_
_entity_poly.entity_id
_entity_poly.type
_entity_poly.pdbx_seq_one_letter_code
_entity_poly.pdbx_strand_id
1 'polypeptide(L)'
;MNEIDEGDDESFALPPMVGKIGEGNIEWVSLEAIDFELLGYFLSCHLIIEHYLDSFLKSFYPNLKWKKAKLSFAQKIDLLTTMWVSDDKHDSIPALKHMNSLRNKISHRVNFSLSMDDLQPMVYFLNGISERALHLPTPLRILRVFTTMVCVSFAGNISRRARGVP
;
A
#
# COMPACT_ATOMS: atom_id res chain seq x y z
N MET A 1 -35.21 32.13 -27.57
CA MET A 1 -34.50 30.89 -27.89
C MET A 1 -33.26 30.91 -27.04
N ASN A 2 -33.39 30.44 -25.80
CA ASN A 2 -32.28 30.42 -24.86
C ASN A 2 -31.59 29.07 -25.05
N GLU A 3 -30.34 29.14 -25.51
CA GLU A 3 -29.44 28.00 -25.53
C GLU A 3 -29.26 27.51 -24.10
N ILE A 4 -29.59 26.23 -23.89
CA ILE A 4 -29.28 25.52 -22.67
C ILE A 4 -27.81 25.13 -22.83
N ASP A 5 -26.95 25.78 -22.07
CA ASP A 5 -25.56 25.39 -21.86
C ASP A 5 -25.55 24.15 -20.97
N GLU A 6 -25.81 22.97 -21.55
CA GLU A 6 -25.53 21.68 -20.94
C GLU A 6 -24.03 21.37 -21.11
N GLY A 7 -23.21 22.21 -20.48
CA GLY A 7 -21.89 21.79 -20.05
C GLY A 7 -22.07 20.86 -18.87
N ASP A 8 -22.30 19.58 -19.14
CA ASP A 8 -22.15 18.50 -18.15
C ASP A 8 -20.68 18.51 -17.69
N ASP A 9 -20.39 19.34 -16.70
CA ASP A 9 -19.26 19.15 -15.80
C ASP A 9 -19.62 17.90 -14.98
N GLU A 10 -19.41 16.72 -15.58
CA GLU A 10 -19.51 15.42 -14.93
C GLU A 10 -18.46 15.39 -13.81
N SER A 11 -18.82 16.01 -12.68
CA SER A 11 -18.14 15.86 -11.43
C SER A 11 -18.01 14.36 -11.17
N PHE A 12 -16.78 13.83 -11.17
CA PHE A 12 -16.43 12.45 -10.83
C PHE A 12 -16.79 12.06 -9.37
N ALA A 13 -17.72 12.80 -8.73
CA ALA A 13 -18.21 12.52 -7.41
C ALA A 13 -18.89 11.15 -7.36
N LEU A 14 -18.48 10.35 -6.39
CA LEU A 14 -19.15 9.09 -6.12
C LEU A 14 -20.55 9.35 -5.55
N PRO A 15 -21.52 8.46 -5.83
CA PRO A 15 -22.83 8.54 -5.22
C PRO A 15 -22.71 8.46 -3.69
N PRO A 16 -23.59 9.17 -2.94
CA PRO A 16 -23.57 9.13 -1.48
C PRO A 16 -23.91 7.74 -0.95
N MET A 17 -23.45 7.44 0.25
CA MET A 17 -23.84 6.22 0.96
C MET A 17 -25.12 6.42 1.75
N VAL A 18 -25.88 5.32 1.90
CA VAL A 18 -26.98 5.26 2.85
C VAL A 18 -26.41 5.17 4.28
N GLY A 19 -26.75 6.15 5.11
CA GLY A 19 -26.41 6.23 6.52
C GLY A 19 -27.49 5.58 7.40
N LYS A 20 -27.83 6.24 8.52
CA LYS A 20 -28.88 5.76 9.42
C LYS A 20 -30.26 5.88 8.78
N ILE A 21 -31.10 4.88 9.06
CA ILE A 21 -32.53 4.87 8.71
C ILE A 21 -33.33 4.88 10.01
N GLY A 22 -34.19 5.88 10.19
CA GLY A 22 -35.05 6.04 11.37
C GLY A 22 -36.45 6.53 10.97
N GLU A 23 -37.34 6.74 11.95
CA GLU A 23 -38.77 7.11 11.80
C GLU A 23 -39.05 8.11 10.66
N GLY A 24 -39.25 7.60 9.43
CA GLY A 24 -39.51 8.39 8.22
C GLY A 24 -38.31 9.15 7.62
N ASN A 25 -37.10 9.02 8.16
CA ASN A 25 -35.92 9.77 7.71
C ASN A 25 -34.75 8.85 7.32
N ILE A 26 -34.06 9.20 6.23
CA ILE A 26 -32.87 8.52 5.73
C ILE A 26 -31.72 9.54 5.71
N GLU A 27 -30.61 9.20 6.37
CA GLU A 27 -29.37 9.96 6.30
C GLU A 27 -28.58 9.56 5.05
N TRP A 28 -28.06 10.55 4.31
CA TRP A 28 -27.18 10.34 3.16
C TRP A 28 -25.79 10.88 3.49
N VAL A 29 -24.77 10.04 3.36
CA VAL A 29 -23.38 10.37 3.70
C VAL A 29 -22.62 10.66 2.41
N SER A 30 -22.20 11.92 2.22
CA SER A 30 -21.36 12.31 1.08
C SER A 30 -19.95 11.72 1.21
N LEU A 31 -19.34 11.47 0.04
CA LEU A 31 -18.01 10.89 -0.14
C LEU A 31 -17.00 11.92 -0.68
N GLU A 32 -17.37 13.20 -0.77
CA GLU A 32 -16.55 14.28 -1.35
C GLU A 32 -15.20 14.48 -0.65
N ALA A 33 -15.10 14.16 0.64
CA ALA A 33 -13.87 14.34 1.42
C ALA A 33 -12.82 13.24 1.21
N ILE A 34 -13.07 12.26 0.34
CA ILE A 34 -12.14 11.15 0.10
C ILE A 34 -11.13 11.53 -0.97
N ASP A 35 -9.86 11.41 -0.62
CA ASP A 35 -8.75 11.57 -1.55
C ASP A 35 -8.50 10.27 -2.33
N PHE A 36 -9.24 10.09 -3.44
CA PHE A 36 -9.10 8.92 -4.31
C PHE A 36 -7.74 8.83 -4.99
N GLU A 37 -7.06 9.96 -5.20
CA GLU A 37 -5.71 9.98 -5.78
C GLU A 37 -4.72 9.35 -4.81
N LEU A 38 -4.74 9.77 -3.53
CA LEU A 38 -3.89 9.20 -2.50
C LEU A 38 -4.17 7.72 -2.28
N LEU A 39 -5.45 7.31 -2.22
CA LEU A 39 -5.82 5.90 -2.09
C LEU A 39 -5.36 5.07 -3.30
N GLY A 40 -5.55 5.58 -4.52
CA GLY A 40 -5.06 4.95 -5.75
C GLY A 40 -3.55 4.82 -5.78
N TYR A 41 -2.84 5.85 -5.32
CA TYR A 41 -1.38 5.84 -5.19
C TYR A 41 -0.90 4.82 -4.16
N PHE A 42 -1.56 4.74 -3.00
CA PHE A 42 -1.28 3.73 -1.98
C PHE A 42 -1.44 2.31 -2.53
N LEU A 43 -2.56 2.02 -3.21
CA LEU A 43 -2.82 0.71 -3.79
C LEU A 43 -1.79 0.36 -4.88
N SER A 44 -1.39 1.33 -5.69
CA SER A 44 -0.32 1.17 -6.68
C SER A 44 1.02 0.81 -6.03
N CYS A 45 1.38 1.50 -4.94
CA CYS A 45 2.58 1.20 -4.16
C CYS A 45 2.55 -0.25 -3.63
N HIS A 46 1.42 -0.68 -3.06
CA HIS A 46 1.23 -2.05 -2.59
C HIS A 46 1.45 -3.09 -3.70
N LEU A 47 0.87 -2.89 -4.89
CA LEU A 47 1.03 -3.81 -6.01
C LEU A 47 2.48 -3.90 -6.51
N ILE A 48 3.19 -2.77 -6.55
CA ILE A 48 4.60 -2.73 -6.94
C ILE A 48 5.44 -3.53 -5.92
N ILE A 49 5.23 -3.30 -4.62
CA ILE A 49 5.94 -4.05 -3.57
C ILE A 49 5.65 -5.54 -3.69
N GLU A 50 4.39 -5.93 -3.90
CA GLU A 50 4.01 -7.33 -4.07
C GLU A 50 4.69 -7.97 -5.29
N HIS A 51 4.82 -7.23 -6.39
CA HIS A 51 5.54 -7.71 -7.57
C HIS A 51 7.03 -8.01 -7.29
N TYR A 52 7.71 -7.12 -6.56
CA TYR A 52 9.10 -7.32 -6.15
C TYR A 52 9.23 -8.46 -5.14
N LEU A 53 8.32 -8.53 -4.17
CA LEU A 53 8.27 -9.62 -3.19
C LEU A 53 8.07 -10.98 -3.89
N ASP A 54 7.17 -11.07 -4.86
CA ASP A 54 6.96 -12.29 -5.65
C ASP A 54 8.24 -12.71 -6.37
N SER A 55 8.90 -11.76 -7.02
CA SER A 55 10.15 -12.02 -7.74
C SER A 55 11.27 -12.46 -6.79
N PHE A 56 11.34 -11.82 -5.62
CA PHE A 56 12.27 -12.18 -4.56
C PHE A 56 12.02 -13.61 -4.08
N LEU A 57 10.81 -13.97 -3.67
CA LEU A 57 10.51 -15.32 -3.17
C LEU A 57 10.72 -16.40 -4.24
N LYS A 58 10.39 -16.12 -5.51
CA LYS A 58 10.65 -17.02 -6.64
C LYS A 58 12.13 -17.35 -6.80
N SER A 59 13.02 -16.44 -6.45
CA SER A 59 14.47 -16.68 -6.47
C SER A 59 14.97 -17.61 -5.35
N PHE A 60 14.17 -17.84 -4.31
CA PHE A 60 14.46 -18.81 -3.23
C PHE A 60 13.81 -20.16 -3.49
N TYR A 61 12.64 -20.18 -4.12
CA TYR A 61 11.88 -21.39 -4.40
C TYR A 61 11.60 -21.57 -5.90
N PRO A 62 12.64 -21.84 -6.73
CA PRO A 62 12.49 -21.94 -8.18
C PRO A 62 11.59 -23.12 -8.61
N ASN A 63 11.53 -24.17 -7.80
CA ASN A 63 10.75 -25.38 -8.08
C ASN A 63 9.31 -25.32 -7.55
N LEU A 64 8.94 -24.26 -6.80
CA LEU A 64 7.58 -24.12 -6.29
C LEU A 64 6.62 -23.79 -7.44
N LYS A 65 5.46 -24.46 -7.48
CA LYS A 65 4.40 -24.18 -8.46
C LYS A 65 3.62 -22.91 -8.07
N TRP A 66 4.24 -21.74 -8.21
CA TRP A 66 3.71 -20.43 -7.77
C TRP A 66 2.27 -20.14 -8.21
N LYS A 67 1.93 -20.43 -9.47
CA LYS A 67 0.56 -20.24 -9.98
C LYS A 67 -0.50 -21.09 -9.26
N LYS A 68 -0.11 -22.27 -8.76
CA LYS A 68 -1.00 -23.16 -7.99
C LYS A 68 -1.01 -22.81 -6.51
N ALA A 69 0.10 -22.33 -5.96
CA ALA A 69 0.23 -21.98 -4.55
C ALA A 69 -0.70 -20.82 -4.15
N LYS A 70 -0.96 -19.86 -5.06
CA LYS A 70 -1.90 -18.74 -4.85
C LYS A 70 -1.73 -18.05 -3.49
N LEU A 71 -0.48 -17.83 -3.08
CA LEU A 71 -0.20 -17.20 -1.79
C LEU A 71 -0.72 -15.77 -1.76
N SER A 72 -1.36 -15.39 -0.66
CA SER A 72 -1.74 -14.00 -0.38
C SER A 72 -0.52 -13.17 0.01
N PHE A 73 -0.64 -11.84 -0.07
CA PHE A 73 0.42 -10.93 0.37
C PHE A 73 0.87 -11.19 1.82
N ALA A 74 -0.08 -11.44 2.73
CA ALA A 74 0.22 -11.78 4.12
C ALA A 74 1.06 -13.07 4.23
N GLN A 75 0.67 -14.13 3.51
CA GLN A 75 1.41 -15.40 3.49
C GLN A 75 2.83 -15.23 2.90
N LYS A 76 2.99 -14.37 1.91
CA LYS A 76 4.32 -14.03 1.34
C LYS A 76 5.20 -13.32 2.36
N ILE A 77 4.64 -12.40 3.16
CA ILE A 77 5.37 -11.74 4.26
C ILE A 77 5.78 -12.77 5.33
N ASP A 78 4.91 -13.71 5.68
CA ASP A 78 5.24 -14.74 6.67
C ASP A 78 6.37 -15.69 6.19
N LEU A 79 6.57 -15.83 4.87
CA LEU A 79 7.77 -16.49 4.35
C LEU A 79 9.04 -15.66 4.58
N LEU A 80 8.96 -14.32 4.50
CA LEU A 80 10.10 -13.45 4.76
C LEU A 80 10.63 -13.62 6.19
N THR A 81 9.76 -13.71 7.20
CA THR A 81 10.19 -13.83 8.61
C THR A 81 11.02 -15.09 8.86
N THR A 82 10.91 -16.11 8.01
CA THR A 82 11.68 -17.35 8.12
C THR A 82 13.02 -17.32 7.39
N MET A 83 13.18 -16.42 6.42
CA MET A 83 14.35 -16.36 5.53
C MET A 83 15.22 -15.12 5.76
N TRP A 84 14.62 -14.05 6.27
CA TRP A 84 15.22 -12.74 6.41
C TRP A 84 15.60 -12.54 7.87
N VAL A 85 16.87 -12.79 8.20
CA VAL A 85 17.44 -12.40 9.48
C VAL A 85 17.87 -10.95 9.35
N SER A 86 16.95 -10.01 9.65
CA SER A 86 17.28 -8.59 9.76
C SER A 86 17.59 -8.24 11.20
N ASP A 87 18.67 -7.51 11.43
CA ASP A 87 18.82 -6.72 12.66
C ASP A 87 17.63 -5.75 12.77
N ASP A 88 17.06 -5.59 13.98
CA ASP A 88 15.81 -4.86 14.27
C ASP A 88 15.69 -3.48 13.58
N LYS A 89 16.80 -2.81 13.30
CA LYS A 89 16.81 -1.47 12.68
C LYS A 89 16.49 -1.45 11.18
N HIS A 90 16.65 -2.57 10.48
CA HIS A 90 16.44 -2.66 9.03
C HIS A 90 15.23 -3.54 8.65
N ASP A 91 14.39 -3.89 9.63
CA ASP A 91 13.26 -4.77 9.38
C ASP A 91 12.05 -4.00 8.81
N SER A 92 11.73 -4.28 7.55
CA SER A 92 10.55 -3.74 6.86
C SER A 92 9.27 -4.54 7.13
N ILE A 93 9.36 -5.72 7.74
CA ILE A 93 8.23 -6.65 7.92
C ILE A 93 7.09 -6.02 8.73
N PRO A 94 7.31 -5.33 9.86
CA PRO A 94 6.22 -4.67 10.58
C PRO A 94 5.48 -3.65 9.72
N ALA A 95 6.22 -2.85 8.93
CA ALA A 95 5.64 -1.85 8.04
C ALA A 95 4.85 -2.50 6.89
N LEU A 96 5.34 -3.62 6.33
CA LEU A 96 4.64 -4.39 5.29
C LEU A 96 3.35 -5.05 5.82
N LYS A 97 3.38 -5.61 7.02
CA LYS A 97 2.18 -6.15 7.69
C LYS A 97 1.14 -5.05 7.92
N HIS A 98 1.59 -3.88 8.34
CA HIS A 98 0.72 -2.71 8.51
C HIS A 98 0.13 -2.21 7.18
N MET A 99 0.94 -2.14 6.12
CA MET A 99 0.46 -1.79 4.77
C MET A 99 -0.65 -2.74 4.30
N ASN A 100 -0.51 -4.05 4.55
CA ASN A 100 -1.55 -5.04 4.24
C ASN A 100 -2.85 -4.79 5.02
N SER A 101 -2.74 -4.42 6.31
CA SER A 101 -3.88 -4.04 7.15
C SER A 101 -4.60 -2.81 6.59
N LEU A 102 -3.86 -1.77 6.21
CA LEU A 102 -4.40 -0.57 5.58
C LEU A 102 -5.07 -0.89 4.23
N ARG A 103 -4.42 -1.69 3.38
CA ARG A 103 -5.02 -2.17 2.12
C ARG A 103 -6.37 -2.85 2.36
N ASN A 104 -6.46 -3.72 3.36
CA ASN A 104 -7.73 -4.38 3.69
C ASN A 104 -8.79 -3.38 4.19
N LYS A 105 -8.40 -2.38 5.00
CA LYS A 105 -9.32 -1.31 5.40
C LYS A 105 -9.84 -0.54 4.19
N ILE A 106 -8.95 -0.11 3.29
CA ILE A 106 -9.29 0.62 2.06
C ILE A 106 -10.24 -0.19 1.19
N SER A 107 -9.99 -1.49 1.01
CA SER A 107 -10.85 -2.36 0.21
C SER A 107 -12.23 -2.64 0.82
N HIS A 108 -12.41 -2.45 2.13
CA HIS A 108 -13.66 -2.76 2.84
C HIS A 108 -14.42 -1.52 3.33
N ARG A 109 -13.80 -0.34 3.32
CA ARG A 109 -14.38 0.90 3.86
C ARG A 109 -14.20 2.01 2.84
N VAL A 110 -15.26 2.27 2.08
CA VAL A 110 -15.25 3.30 1.03
C VAL A 110 -15.00 4.70 1.58
N ASN A 111 -15.42 4.99 2.81
CA ASN A 111 -15.19 6.28 3.48
C ASN A 111 -13.88 6.38 4.27
N PHE A 112 -12.95 5.44 4.07
CA PHE A 112 -11.66 5.50 4.73
C PHE A 112 -10.79 6.60 4.11
N SER A 113 -10.29 7.49 4.94
CA SER A 113 -9.28 8.48 4.57
C SER A 113 -7.93 8.08 5.14
N LEU A 114 -6.90 8.08 4.29
CA LEU A 114 -5.55 7.74 4.68
C LEU A 114 -4.85 8.97 5.28
N SER A 115 -4.45 8.88 6.55
CA SER A 115 -3.78 9.97 7.26
C SER A 115 -2.26 9.78 7.35
N MET A 116 -1.54 10.82 7.78
CA MET A 116 -0.12 10.73 8.15
C MET A 116 0.11 9.72 9.28
N ASP A 117 -0.82 9.64 10.24
CA ASP A 117 -0.71 8.76 11.41
C ASP A 117 -0.81 7.28 11.00
N ASP A 118 -1.64 6.98 10.02
CA ASP A 118 -1.72 5.64 9.44
C ASP A 118 -0.37 5.19 8.84
N LEU A 119 0.48 6.13 8.42
CA LEU A 119 1.76 5.83 7.77
C LEU A 119 2.95 5.78 8.74
N GLN A 120 2.73 5.97 10.04
CA GLN A 120 3.79 5.96 11.05
C GLN A 120 4.70 4.73 11.01
N PRO A 121 4.19 3.49 10.83
CA PRO A 121 5.07 2.32 10.73
C PRO A 121 6.04 2.38 9.53
N MET A 122 5.65 3.02 8.43
CA MET A 122 6.54 3.23 7.29
C MET A 122 7.60 4.29 7.60
N VAL A 123 7.20 5.38 8.28
CA VAL A 123 8.12 6.43 8.74
C VAL A 123 9.15 5.87 9.72
N TYR A 124 8.72 5.04 10.66
CA TYR A 124 9.60 4.38 11.63
C TYR A 124 10.68 3.54 10.93
N PHE A 125 10.27 2.68 9.99
CA PHE A 125 11.21 1.91 9.17
C PHE A 125 12.18 2.81 8.40
N LEU A 126 11.66 3.84 7.71
CA LEU A 126 12.48 4.76 6.92
C LEU A 126 13.52 5.51 7.74
N ASN A 127 13.16 5.93 8.96
CA ASN A 127 14.10 6.54 9.89
C ASN A 127 15.12 5.53 10.44
N GLY A 128 14.72 4.27 10.62
CA GLY A 128 15.62 3.20 11.09
C GLY A 128 16.77 2.89 10.12
N ILE A 129 16.52 3.05 8.82
CA ILE A 129 17.49 2.77 7.74
C ILE A 129 18.24 4.02 7.23
N SER A 130 17.96 5.20 7.80
CA SER A 130 18.59 6.44 7.38
C SER A 130 19.55 6.97 8.44
N GLU A 131 20.73 7.42 8.03
CA GLU A 131 21.69 8.09 8.92
C GLU A 131 21.21 9.48 9.37
N ARG A 132 20.21 10.05 8.69
CA ARG A 132 19.66 11.39 8.97
C ARG A 132 18.15 11.35 8.99
N ALA A 133 17.55 12.26 9.76
CA ALA A 133 16.11 12.43 9.76
C ALA A 133 15.61 12.76 8.34
N LEU A 134 14.68 11.95 7.83
CA LEU A 134 14.09 12.17 6.52
C LEU A 134 13.00 13.23 6.61
N HIS A 135 13.03 14.22 5.72
CA HIS A 135 11.92 15.15 5.57
C HIS A 135 10.79 14.51 4.75
N LEU A 136 9.74 14.08 5.44
CA LEU A 136 8.59 13.37 4.87
C LEU A 136 7.29 14.15 5.17
N PRO A 137 7.05 15.29 4.49
CA PRO A 137 5.97 16.21 4.84
C PRO A 137 4.58 15.74 4.41
N THR A 138 4.48 14.73 3.52
CA THR A 138 3.21 14.31 2.94
C THR A 138 3.07 12.79 2.85
N PRO A 139 1.83 12.25 2.86
CA PRO A 139 1.58 10.82 2.69
C PRO A 139 2.16 10.26 1.39
N LEU A 140 1.99 10.98 0.26
CA LEU A 140 2.55 10.60 -1.04
C LEU A 140 4.07 10.46 -0.98
N ARG A 141 4.76 11.38 -0.27
CA ARG A 141 6.22 11.32 -0.13
C ARG A 141 6.65 10.11 0.69
N ILE A 142 5.96 9.82 1.80
CA ILE A 142 6.23 8.63 2.62
C ILE A 142 6.08 7.37 1.75
N LEU A 143 4.94 7.22 1.08
CA LEU A 143 4.63 6.06 0.25
C LEU A 143 5.67 5.85 -0.86
N ARG A 144 6.05 6.93 -1.55
CA ARG A 144 7.07 6.86 -2.61
C ARG A 144 8.42 6.37 -2.07
N VAL A 145 8.90 6.98 -0.99
CA VAL A 145 10.23 6.65 -0.43
C VAL A 145 10.21 5.25 0.17
N PHE A 146 9.18 4.90 0.94
CA PHE A 146 8.98 3.57 1.51
C PHE A 146 9.01 2.49 0.42
N THR A 147 8.18 2.65 -0.61
CA THR A 147 8.08 1.72 -1.74
C THR A 147 9.43 1.56 -2.43
N THR A 148 10.13 2.68 -2.67
CA THR A 148 11.45 2.65 -3.31
C THR A 148 12.44 1.85 -2.47
N MET A 149 12.54 2.12 -1.17
CA MET A 149 13.52 1.46 -0.30
C MET A 149 13.26 -0.04 -0.16
N VAL A 150 11.99 -0.44 0.01
CA VAL A 150 11.60 -1.85 0.06
C VAL A 150 11.92 -2.55 -1.26
N CYS A 151 11.54 -1.98 -2.40
CA CYS A 151 11.78 -2.58 -3.71
C CYS A 151 13.27 -2.68 -4.04
N VAL A 152 14.06 -1.65 -3.70
CA VAL A 152 15.54 -1.69 -3.85
C VAL A 152 16.14 -2.81 -3.02
N SER A 153 15.66 -3.03 -1.79
CA SER A 153 16.13 -4.12 -0.95
C SER A 153 15.85 -5.50 -1.58
N PHE A 154 14.64 -5.72 -2.09
CA PHE A 154 14.31 -6.95 -2.82
C PHE A 154 15.13 -7.11 -4.10
N ALA A 155 15.22 -6.05 -4.92
CA ALA A 155 15.97 -6.04 -6.17
C ALA A 155 17.45 -6.36 -5.93
N GLY A 156 18.07 -5.73 -4.93
CA GLY A 156 19.47 -5.98 -4.58
C GLY A 156 19.72 -7.44 -4.21
N ASN A 157 18.83 -8.06 -3.42
CA ASN A 157 18.94 -9.47 -3.09
C ASN A 157 18.72 -10.39 -4.31
N ILE A 158 17.73 -10.08 -5.16
CA ILE A 158 17.51 -10.81 -6.42
C ILE A 158 18.77 -10.76 -7.28
N SER A 159 19.36 -9.58 -7.47
CA SER A 159 20.59 -9.39 -8.25
C SER A 159 21.81 -10.08 -7.62
N ARG A 160 21.91 -10.12 -6.28
CA ARG A 160 22.97 -10.87 -5.58
C ARG A 160 22.87 -12.36 -5.86
N ARG A 161 21.67 -12.94 -5.68
CA ARG A 161 21.41 -14.37 -5.94
C ARG A 161 21.60 -14.75 -7.40
N ALA A 162 21.13 -13.92 -8.33
CA ALA A 162 21.29 -14.18 -9.77
C ALA A 162 22.76 -14.25 -10.21
N ARG A 163 23.65 -13.55 -9.50
CA ARG A 163 25.11 -13.58 -9.77
C ARG A 163 25.84 -14.73 -9.06
N GLY A 164 25.15 -15.54 -8.24
CA GLY A 164 25.78 -16.62 -7.47
C GLY A 164 26.74 -16.13 -6.37
N VAL A 165 26.67 -14.84 -6.02
CA VAL A 165 27.44 -14.28 -4.91
C VAL A 165 26.63 -14.52 -3.63
N PRO A 166 27.23 -15.04 -2.54
CA PRO A 166 26.53 -15.21 -1.27
C PRO A 166 25.87 -13.91 -0.77
#